data_AF-A0A1Q3UTI3-F1
#
_entry.id   AF-A0A1Q3UTI3-F1
#
_cell.length_a   1.000
_cell.length_b   1.000
_cell.length_c   1.000
_cell.angle_alpha   90.00
_cell.angle_beta   90.00
_cell.angle_gamma   90.00
#
_symmetry.space_group_name_H-M   'P 1'
#
loop_
_entity.id
_entity.type
_entity.pdbx_description
1 polymer ?
#
loop_
_entity_poly.entity_id
_entity_poly.type
_entity_poly.pdbx_seq_one_letter_code
_entity_poly.pdbx_strand_id
1 'polypeptide(L)'
;MPPLIALAATFLPDLIKLLAGDRAGTIANRVVQTVQDVTGATDPVAARKALDADPQIAAALQQRLAELALEAARLQAAAADRQRQDELASFRAALADTAGARGLLAGLSAAHSPLALAAPTVSVLVSGGFFVVLTLLMLNGLPNADANTTSVVNLTLGVLGTAFATVVNFWLGSSSGSRDKDGAVLRLQTTQAGHTDQLLQTLQAVQQSHVEQTRTAIDALRSVAASPGTQPSAPATDAFARCVAVTLSQEGGYVDDPRDPGGATNLGITRATLSAWRGQEVGKDEVRALPREEAVEIYRANYWLPARCGDMPAGIDLMVFDCGVNAGPRTAVRMLQRLLGVPEDGSVGPVTLAALRRADAAGLVRALASARIDYYRSLPGWATFGTGWTNRVRHVEQAAGLML
;
A
#
# COMPACT_ATOMS: atom_id res chain seq x y z
N MET A 1 -27.88 3.35 -3.35
CA MET A 1 -27.43 2.27 -2.45
C MET A 1 -28.52 1.97 -1.44
N PRO A 2 -28.77 0.70 -1.10
CA PRO A 2 -29.64 0.34 0.01
C PRO A 2 -29.21 1.05 1.30
N PRO A 3 -30.15 1.53 2.13
CA PRO A 3 -29.83 2.41 3.26
C PRO A 3 -28.99 1.72 4.35
N LEU A 4 -29.11 0.39 4.50
CA LEU A 4 -28.26 -0.39 5.41
C LEU A 4 -26.82 -0.52 4.92
N ILE A 5 -26.58 -0.45 3.61
CA ILE A 5 -25.22 -0.46 3.04
C ILE A 5 -24.51 0.87 3.32
N ALA A 6 -25.24 1.99 3.25
CA ALA A 6 -24.70 3.29 3.62
C ALA A 6 -24.30 3.31 5.11
N LEU A 7 -25.12 2.71 5.99
CA LEU A 7 -24.79 2.55 7.39
C LEU A 7 -23.54 1.68 7.58
N ALA A 8 -23.46 0.50 6.96
CA ALA A 8 -22.28 -0.37 7.03
C ALA A 8 -20.99 0.32 6.55
N ALA A 9 -21.08 1.13 5.50
CA ALA A 9 -19.95 1.89 4.96
C ALA A 9 -19.43 2.97 5.92
N THR A 10 -20.23 3.46 6.87
CA THR A 10 -19.73 4.38 7.92
C THR A 10 -18.79 3.69 8.90
N PHE A 11 -18.94 2.38 9.11
CA PHE A 11 -18.08 1.59 9.99
C PHE A 11 -16.90 0.95 9.24
N LEU A 12 -17.05 0.69 7.94
CA LEU A 12 -15.98 0.16 7.10
C LEU A 12 -16.00 0.82 5.70
N PRO A 13 -15.33 1.96 5.51
CA PRO A 13 -15.38 2.75 4.27
C PRO A 13 -14.94 1.99 3.02
N ASP A 14 -14.02 1.03 3.18
CA ASP A 14 -13.50 0.23 2.07
C ASP A 14 -14.55 -0.70 1.42
N LEU A 15 -15.69 -0.94 2.09
CA LEU A 15 -16.84 -1.63 1.49
C LEU A 15 -17.32 -0.96 0.20
N ILE A 16 -17.23 0.37 0.09
CA ILE A 16 -17.72 1.12 -1.08
C ILE A 16 -16.96 0.69 -2.35
N LYS A 17 -15.63 0.52 -2.24
CA LYS A 17 -14.80 0.07 -3.37
C LYS A 17 -15.11 -1.36 -3.76
N LEU A 18 -15.32 -2.22 -2.76
CA LEU A 18 -15.66 -3.63 -2.95
C LEU A 18 -17.02 -3.83 -3.63
N LEU A 19 -18.00 -3.01 -3.24
CA LEU A 19 -19.35 -2.99 -3.81
C LEU A 19 -19.38 -2.43 -5.24
N ALA A 20 -18.46 -1.52 -5.60
CA ALA A 20 -18.35 -1.02 -6.98
C ALA A 20 -17.98 -2.12 -8.00
N GLY A 21 -17.33 -3.20 -7.55
CA GLY A 21 -17.02 -4.38 -8.36
C GLY A 21 -18.10 -5.46 -8.38
N ASP A 22 -19.13 -5.37 -7.53
CA ASP A 22 -20.15 -6.40 -7.33
C ASP A 22 -21.32 -6.27 -8.31
N ARG A 23 -21.11 -6.69 -9.57
CA ARG A 23 -22.15 -6.64 -10.60
C ARG A 23 -23.37 -7.54 -10.32
N ALA A 24 -23.18 -8.58 -9.52
CA ALA A 24 -24.23 -9.56 -9.18
C ALA A 24 -25.00 -9.19 -7.90
N GLY A 25 -24.62 -8.12 -7.20
CA GLY A 25 -25.24 -7.69 -5.93
C GLY A 25 -25.09 -8.70 -4.79
N THR A 26 -24.18 -9.67 -4.91
CA THR A 26 -24.04 -10.77 -3.96
C THR A 26 -23.39 -10.28 -2.66
N ILE A 27 -22.39 -9.41 -2.77
CA ILE A 27 -21.71 -8.77 -1.63
C ILE A 27 -22.67 -7.76 -0.99
N ALA A 28 -23.40 -6.99 -1.81
CA ALA A 28 -24.40 -6.05 -1.32
C ALA A 28 -25.48 -6.73 -0.45
N ASN A 29 -26.00 -7.88 -0.89
CA ASN A 29 -27.00 -8.64 -0.13
C ASN A 29 -26.43 -9.23 1.17
N ARG A 30 -25.19 -9.74 1.14
CA ARG A 30 -24.51 -10.25 2.34
C ARG A 30 -24.22 -9.16 3.37
N VAL A 31 -23.87 -7.95 2.93
CA VAL A 31 -23.70 -6.78 3.83
C VAL A 31 -25.02 -6.46 4.52
N VAL A 32 -26.13 -6.43 3.78
CA VAL A 32 -27.46 -6.17 4.34
C VAL A 32 -27.86 -7.23 5.36
N GLN A 33 -27.69 -8.52 5.04
CA GLN A 33 -27.95 -9.61 5.98
C GLN A 33 -27.08 -9.49 7.24
N THR A 34 -25.78 -9.19 7.08
CA THR A 34 -24.86 -9.06 8.22
C THR A 34 -25.29 -7.94 9.16
N VAL A 35 -25.73 -6.79 8.62
CA VAL A 35 -26.26 -5.70 9.44
C VAL A 35 -27.54 -6.12 10.18
N GLN A 36 -28.45 -6.83 9.49
CA GLN A 36 -29.69 -7.31 10.09
C GLN A 36 -29.46 -8.37 11.18
N ASP A 37 -28.54 -9.31 10.95
CA ASP A 37 -28.22 -10.40 11.89
C ASP A 37 -27.57 -9.87 13.18
N VAL A 38 -26.74 -8.83 13.08
CA VAL A 38 -26.01 -8.29 14.23
C VAL A 38 -26.86 -7.28 15.00
N THR A 39 -27.62 -6.43 14.29
CA THR A 39 -28.43 -5.37 14.95
C THR A 39 -29.85 -5.81 15.28
N GLY A 40 -30.33 -6.92 14.71
CA GLY A 40 -31.72 -7.37 14.81
C GLY A 40 -32.73 -6.46 14.09
N ALA A 41 -32.25 -5.42 13.39
CA ALA A 41 -33.08 -4.39 12.78
C ALA A 41 -33.04 -4.47 11.25
N THR A 42 -34.22 -4.44 10.63
CA THR A 42 -34.39 -4.37 9.18
C THR A 42 -34.34 -2.94 8.63
N ASP A 43 -34.37 -1.96 9.53
CA ASP A 43 -34.43 -0.53 9.29
C ASP A 43 -33.09 0.13 9.70
N PRO A 44 -32.59 1.11 8.93
CA PRO A 44 -31.30 1.77 9.18
C PRO A 44 -31.25 2.66 10.43
N VAL A 45 -32.37 3.25 10.84
CA VAL A 45 -32.49 4.12 12.01
C VAL A 45 -32.50 3.29 13.30
N ALA A 46 -33.25 2.19 13.30
CA ALA A 46 -33.30 1.20 14.37
C ALA A 46 -31.96 0.47 14.51
N ALA A 47 -31.31 0.12 13.39
CA ALA A 47 -29.95 -0.45 13.40
C ALA A 47 -28.94 0.53 14.00
N ARG A 48 -29.00 1.82 13.65
CA ARG A 48 -28.14 2.85 14.23
C ARG A 48 -28.37 3.00 15.74
N LYS A 49 -29.63 3.05 16.17
CA LYS A 49 -29.98 3.15 17.59
C LYS A 49 -29.47 1.95 18.41
N ALA A 50 -29.51 0.74 17.86
CA ALA A 50 -28.97 -0.44 18.51
C ALA A 50 -27.43 -0.39 18.64
N LEU A 51 -26.75 0.12 17.60
CA LEU A 51 -25.29 0.28 17.58
C LEU A 51 -24.81 1.37 18.54
N ASP A 52 -25.57 2.47 18.67
CA ASP A 52 -25.25 3.57 19.59
C ASP A 52 -25.55 3.19 21.06
N ALA A 53 -26.44 2.23 21.30
CA ALA A 53 -26.83 1.76 22.64
C ALA A 53 -25.87 0.74 23.25
N ASP A 54 -25.21 -0.08 22.42
CA ASP A 54 -24.28 -1.12 22.89
C ASP A 54 -22.97 -1.15 22.07
N PRO A 55 -21.83 -0.72 22.65
CA PRO A 55 -20.52 -0.78 22.01
C PRO A 55 -20.09 -2.19 21.57
N GLN A 56 -20.58 -3.26 22.22
CA GLN A 56 -20.23 -4.63 21.85
C GLN A 56 -20.89 -5.06 20.53
N ILE A 57 -22.12 -4.60 20.26
CA ILE A 57 -22.82 -4.86 18.99
C ILE A 57 -22.11 -4.14 17.85
N ALA A 58 -21.63 -2.92 18.08
CA ALA A 58 -20.85 -2.17 17.09
C ALA A 58 -19.52 -2.86 16.75
N ALA A 59 -18.79 -3.35 17.76
CA ALA A 59 -17.56 -4.11 17.56
C ALA A 59 -17.82 -5.44 16.80
N ALA A 60 -18.88 -6.16 17.15
CA ALA A 60 -19.27 -7.40 16.47
C ALA A 60 -19.65 -7.15 15.00
N LEU A 61 -20.35 -6.05 14.71
CA LEU A 61 -20.69 -5.67 13.34
C LEU A 61 -19.43 -5.34 12.53
N GLN A 62 -18.52 -4.55 13.10
CA GLN A 62 -17.27 -4.17 12.44
C GLN A 62 -16.42 -5.41 12.13
N GLN A 63 -16.33 -6.36 13.07
CA GLN A 63 -15.60 -7.62 12.85
C GLN A 63 -16.20 -8.43 11.71
N ARG A 64 -17.53 -8.66 11.71
CA ARG A 64 -18.19 -9.45 10.65
C ARG A 64 -18.10 -8.80 9.28
N LEU A 65 -18.22 -7.47 9.21
CA LEU A 65 -18.06 -6.73 7.96
C LEU A 65 -16.62 -6.80 7.44
N ALA A 66 -15.62 -6.79 8.33
CA ALA A 66 -14.22 -6.95 7.96
C ALA A 66 -13.92 -8.35 7.42
N GLU A 67 -14.46 -9.40 8.04
CA GLU A 67 -14.36 -10.78 7.55
C GLU A 67 -14.98 -10.94 6.16
N LEU A 68 -16.18 -10.37 5.97
CA LEU A 68 -16.87 -10.35 4.68
C LEU A 68 -16.06 -9.62 3.60
N ALA A 69 -15.51 -8.45 3.94
CA ALA A 69 -14.70 -7.65 3.02
C ALA A 69 -13.42 -8.39 2.60
N LEU A 70 -12.75 -9.06 3.55
CA LEU A 70 -11.56 -9.87 3.26
C LEU A 70 -11.87 -11.05 2.34
N GLU A 71 -12.97 -11.77 2.59
CA GLU A 71 -13.39 -12.90 1.75
C GLU A 71 -13.72 -12.43 0.32
N ALA A 72 -14.48 -11.33 0.20
CA ALA A 72 -14.83 -10.76 -1.08
C ALA A 72 -13.61 -10.25 -1.85
N ALA A 73 -12.65 -9.63 -1.18
CA ALA A 73 -11.39 -9.19 -1.80
C ALA A 73 -10.57 -10.37 -2.33
N ARG A 74 -10.51 -11.49 -1.59
CA ARG A 74 -9.83 -12.72 -2.03
C ARG A 74 -10.48 -13.32 -3.28
N LEU A 75 -11.81 -13.37 -3.33
CA LEU A 75 -12.54 -13.87 -4.50
C LEU A 75 -12.30 -13.01 -5.74
N GLN A 76 -12.32 -11.68 -5.59
CA GLN A 76 -12.03 -10.75 -6.69
C GLN A 76 -10.59 -10.88 -7.18
N ALA A 77 -9.61 -11.00 -6.28
CA ALA A 77 -8.21 -11.21 -6.64
C ALA A 77 -8.03 -12.54 -7.42
N ALA A 78 -8.62 -13.63 -6.94
CA ALA A 78 -8.56 -14.93 -7.62
C ALA A 78 -9.24 -14.90 -9.00
N ALA A 79 -10.37 -14.20 -9.14
CA ALA A 79 -11.03 -14.04 -10.42
C ALA A 79 -10.20 -13.21 -11.41
N ALA A 80 -9.57 -12.13 -10.95
CA ALA A 80 -8.66 -11.31 -11.75
C ALA A 80 -7.42 -12.11 -12.19
N ASP A 81 -6.87 -12.96 -11.32
CA ASP A 81 -5.76 -13.85 -11.66
C ASP A 81 -6.15 -14.84 -12.76
N ARG A 82 -7.33 -15.45 -12.64
CA ARG A 82 -7.85 -16.38 -13.63
C ARG A 82 -8.05 -15.73 -14.98
N GLN A 83 -8.68 -14.54 -15.02
CA GLN A 83 -8.88 -13.80 -16.26
C GLN A 83 -7.54 -13.47 -16.95
N ARG A 84 -6.53 -13.05 -16.17
CA ARG A 84 -5.19 -12.78 -16.71
C ARG A 84 -4.52 -14.05 -17.25
N GLN A 85 -4.70 -15.20 -16.59
CA GLN A 85 -4.19 -16.47 -17.07
C GLN A 85 -4.85 -16.91 -18.37
N ASP A 86 -6.17 -16.76 -18.48
CA ASP A 86 -6.92 -17.10 -19.70
C ASP A 86 -6.49 -16.20 -20.88
N GLU A 87 -6.27 -14.90 -20.62
CA GLU A 87 -5.75 -13.96 -21.62
C GLU A 87 -4.35 -14.37 -22.11
N LEU A 88 -3.44 -14.68 -21.19
CA LEU A 88 -2.10 -15.19 -21.54
C LEU A 88 -2.13 -16.52 -22.28
N ALA A 89 -3.05 -17.43 -21.90
CA ALA A 89 -3.23 -18.71 -22.57
C ALA A 89 -3.72 -18.52 -24.01
N SER A 90 -4.71 -17.64 -24.24
CA SER A 90 -5.21 -17.32 -25.57
C SER A 90 -4.14 -16.69 -26.45
N PHE A 91 -3.33 -15.78 -25.89
CA PHE A 91 -2.22 -15.16 -26.60
C PHE A 91 -1.12 -16.17 -26.95
N ARG A 92 -0.77 -17.07 -26.03
CA ARG A 92 0.18 -18.16 -26.28
C ARG A 92 -0.31 -19.11 -27.37
N ALA A 93 -1.60 -19.46 -27.38
CA ALA A 93 -2.20 -20.28 -28.42
C ALA A 93 -2.07 -19.60 -29.80
N ALA A 94 -2.39 -18.30 -29.90
CA ALA A 94 -2.24 -17.54 -31.14
C ALA A 94 -0.78 -17.47 -31.65
N LEU A 95 0.19 -17.36 -30.74
CA LEU A 95 1.62 -17.41 -31.09
C LEU A 95 2.05 -18.81 -31.55
N ALA A 96 1.55 -19.87 -30.90
CA ALA A 96 1.84 -21.25 -31.27
C ALA A 96 1.31 -21.59 -32.67
N ASP A 97 0.08 -21.18 -32.99
CA ASP A 97 -0.51 -21.36 -34.33
C ASP A 97 0.33 -20.67 -35.41
N THR A 98 0.78 -19.44 -35.15
CA THR A 98 1.63 -18.68 -36.10
C THR A 98 2.99 -19.36 -36.29
N ALA A 99 3.60 -19.88 -35.22
CA ALA A 99 4.86 -20.63 -35.29
C ALA A 99 4.69 -21.95 -36.04
N GLY A 100 3.59 -22.66 -35.81
CA GLY A 100 3.24 -23.90 -36.51
C GLY A 100 3.08 -23.70 -38.01
N ALA A 101 2.36 -22.65 -38.43
CA ALA A 101 2.16 -22.31 -39.84
C ALA A 101 3.49 -21.99 -40.56
N ARG A 102 4.42 -21.27 -39.91
CA ARG A 102 5.76 -21.00 -40.46
C ARG A 102 6.64 -22.24 -40.51
N GLY A 103 6.57 -23.09 -39.49
CA GLY A 103 7.29 -24.37 -39.45
C GLY A 103 6.85 -25.30 -40.59
N LEU A 104 5.55 -25.37 -40.86
CA LEU A 104 5.00 -26.13 -41.98
C LEU A 104 5.49 -25.57 -43.33
N LEU A 105 5.50 -24.24 -43.51
CA LEU A 105 6.05 -23.60 -44.71
C LEU A 105 7.53 -23.92 -44.89
N ALA A 106 8.34 -23.84 -43.83
CA ALA A 106 9.76 -24.18 -43.87
C ALA A 106 9.98 -25.65 -44.27
N GLY A 107 9.16 -26.57 -43.75
CA GLY A 107 9.18 -27.98 -44.14
C GLY A 107 8.80 -28.20 -45.61
N LEU A 108 7.75 -27.54 -46.11
CA LEU A 108 7.33 -27.62 -47.51
C LEU A 108 8.36 -27.01 -48.47
N SER A 109 9.01 -25.93 -48.06
CA SER A 109 10.08 -25.27 -48.82
C SER A 109 11.32 -26.15 -48.90
N ALA A 110 11.73 -26.79 -47.79
CA ALA A 110 12.81 -27.76 -47.79
C ALA A 110 12.52 -28.98 -48.70
N ALA A 111 11.25 -29.38 -48.77
CA ALA A 111 10.78 -30.44 -49.65
C ALA A 111 10.57 -30.02 -51.13
N HIS A 112 10.88 -28.77 -51.51
CA HIS A 112 10.65 -28.22 -52.85
C HIS A 112 9.20 -28.37 -53.37
N SER A 113 8.23 -28.41 -52.45
CA SER A 113 6.82 -28.55 -52.82
C SER A 113 6.28 -27.26 -53.44
N PRO A 114 5.51 -27.32 -54.54
CA PRO A 114 4.89 -26.13 -55.12
C PRO A 114 3.90 -25.44 -54.16
N LEU A 115 3.41 -26.17 -53.15
CA LEU A 115 2.55 -25.65 -52.09
C LEU A 115 3.27 -24.63 -51.18
N ALA A 116 4.61 -24.61 -51.16
CA ALA A 116 5.38 -23.63 -50.39
C ALA A 116 5.16 -22.19 -50.88
N LEU A 117 4.72 -22.00 -52.13
CA LEU A 117 4.42 -20.68 -52.69
C LEU A 117 3.02 -20.16 -52.32
N ALA A 118 2.14 -21.01 -51.79
CA ALA A 118 0.76 -20.64 -51.52
C ALA A 118 0.64 -19.44 -50.56
N ALA A 119 1.38 -19.45 -49.44
CA ALA A 119 1.32 -18.37 -48.45
C ALA A 119 1.92 -17.03 -48.96
N PRO A 120 3.10 -17.00 -49.61
CA PRO A 120 3.58 -15.80 -50.33
C PRO A 120 2.60 -15.27 -51.37
N THR A 121 2.02 -16.14 -52.21
CA THR A 121 1.08 -15.74 -53.27
C THR A 121 -0.19 -15.11 -52.68
N VAL A 122 -0.79 -15.73 -51.67
CA VAL A 122 -1.97 -15.17 -50.97
C VAL A 122 -1.63 -13.84 -50.29
N SER A 123 -0.44 -13.74 -49.67
CA SER A 123 0.02 -12.50 -49.01
C SER A 123 0.14 -11.33 -49.98
N VAL A 124 0.70 -11.57 -51.17
CA VAL A 124 0.84 -10.56 -52.24
C VAL A 124 -0.53 -10.16 -52.77
N LEU A 125 -1.45 -11.12 -52.97
CA LEU A 125 -2.79 -10.85 -53.46
C LEU A 125 -3.60 -9.97 -52.49
N VAL A 126 -3.58 -10.31 -51.19
CA VAL A 126 -4.28 -9.53 -50.15
C VAL A 126 -3.68 -8.14 -49.99
N SER A 127 -2.35 -8.03 -49.94
CA SER A 127 -1.67 -6.73 -49.77
C SER A 127 -1.84 -5.83 -51.00
N GLY A 128 -1.66 -6.39 -52.20
CA GLY A 128 -1.88 -5.68 -53.45
C GLY A 128 -3.33 -5.23 -53.61
N GLY A 129 -4.29 -6.12 -53.33
CA GLY A 129 -5.71 -5.80 -53.37
C GLY A 129 -6.09 -4.66 -52.41
N PHE A 130 -5.55 -4.66 -51.18
CA PHE A 130 -5.77 -3.58 -50.21
C PHE A 130 -5.31 -2.22 -50.74
N PHE A 131 -4.06 -2.13 -51.24
CA PHE A 131 -3.53 -0.87 -51.75
C PHE A 131 -4.22 -0.41 -53.04
N VAL A 132 -4.63 -1.34 -53.91
CA VAL A 132 -5.42 -1.01 -55.11
C VAL A 132 -6.77 -0.41 -54.71
N VAL A 133 -7.49 -1.03 -53.79
CA VAL A 133 -8.79 -0.52 -53.30
C VAL A 133 -8.62 0.84 -52.62
N LEU A 134 -7.61 0.99 -51.76
CA LEU A 134 -7.32 2.25 -51.08
C LEU A 134 -6.99 3.38 -52.09
N THR A 135 -6.18 3.06 -53.10
CA THR A 135 -5.78 4.01 -54.16
C THR A 135 -6.98 4.38 -55.03
N LEU A 136 -7.82 3.42 -55.41
CA LEU A 136 -9.05 3.66 -56.17
C LEU A 136 -10.02 4.58 -55.42
N LEU A 137 -10.18 4.38 -54.10
CA LEU A 137 -11.01 5.24 -53.26
C LEU A 137 -10.43 6.65 -53.11
N MET A 138 -9.10 6.76 -53.01
CA MET A 138 -8.42 8.05 -52.88
C MET A 138 -8.45 8.88 -54.16
N LEU A 139 -8.34 8.23 -55.33
CA LEU A 139 -8.29 8.90 -56.64
C LEU A 139 -9.67 9.24 -57.19
N ASN A 140 -10.66 8.35 -57.03
CA ASN A 140 -11.98 8.54 -57.64
C ASN A 140 -13.00 9.22 -56.70
N GLY A 141 -12.71 9.26 -55.40
CA GLY A 141 -13.68 9.67 -54.39
C GLY A 141 -14.94 8.79 -54.40
N LEU A 142 -15.91 9.11 -53.54
CA LEU A 142 -17.22 8.47 -53.56
C LEU A 142 -18.26 9.47 -54.10
N PRO A 143 -18.43 9.59 -55.43
CA PRO A 143 -19.40 10.52 -55.99
C PRO A 143 -20.82 10.09 -55.59
N ASN A 144 -21.55 10.99 -54.91
CA ASN A 144 -22.92 10.78 -54.43
C ASN A 144 -23.11 9.62 -53.44
N ALA A 145 -22.15 9.36 -52.54
CA ALA A 145 -22.34 8.32 -51.52
C ALA A 145 -23.44 8.69 -50.51
N ASP A 146 -24.49 7.88 -50.51
CA ASP A 146 -25.47 7.79 -49.45
C ASP A 146 -24.89 7.08 -48.20
N ALA A 147 -25.59 7.17 -47.08
CA ALA A 147 -25.14 6.63 -45.80
C ALA A 147 -24.88 5.11 -45.84
N ASN A 148 -25.62 4.36 -46.68
CA ASN A 148 -25.42 2.93 -46.86
C ASN A 148 -24.14 2.63 -47.65
N THR A 149 -23.89 3.34 -48.76
CA THR A 149 -22.64 3.16 -49.53
C THR A 149 -21.41 3.48 -48.68
N THR A 150 -21.47 4.54 -47.87
CA THR A 150 -20.36 4.90 -46.96
C THR A 150 -20.12 3.81 -45.90
N SER A 151 -21.20 3.23 -45.35
CA SER A 151 -21.12 2.14 -44.38
C SER A 151 -20.53 0.86 -44.99
N VAL A 152 -20.93 0.51 -46.21
CA VAL A 152 -20.39 -0.65 -46.95
C VAL A 152 -18.92 -0.44 -47.27
N VAL A 153 -18.51 0.75 -47.68
CA VAL A 153 -17.10 1.08 -47.95
C VAL A 153 -16.27 0.99 -46.66
N ASN A 154 -16.76 1.55 -45.55
CA ASN A 154 -16.08 1.48 -44.25
C ASN A 154 -15.94 0.04 -43.74
N LEU A 155 -16.98 -0.78 -43.88
CA LEU A 155 -16.94 -2.20 -43.54
C LEU A 155 -15.92 -2.95 -44.40
N THR A 156 -15.92 -2.68 -45.72
CA THR A 156 -15.01 -3.32 -46.68
C THR A 156 -13.55 -2.94 -46.40
N LEU A 157 -13.29 -1.66 -46.13
CA LEU A 157 -11.98 -1.16 -45.69
C LEU A 157 -11.55 -1.79 -44.37
N GLY A 158 -12.46 -1.97 -43.40
CA GLY A 158 -12.18 -2.63 -42.13
C GLY A 158 -11.81 -4.11 -42.28
N VAL A 159 -12.53 -4.85 -43.13
CA VAL A 159 -12.25 -6.26 -43.43
C VAL A 159 -10.92 -6.41 -44.16
N LEU A 160 -10.66 -5.58 -45.18
CA LEU A 160 -9.38 -5.57 -45.91
C LEU A 160 -8.21 -5.15 -45.01
N GLY A 161 -8.41 -4.17 -44.13
CA GLY A 161 -7.41 -3.74 -43.15
C GLY A 161 -7.06 -4.85 -42.16
N THR A 162 -8.07 -5.62 -41.70
CA THR A 162 -7.87 -6.80 -40.84
C THR A 162 -7.12 -7.92 -41.57
N ALA A 163 -7.44 -8.17 -42.84
CA ALA A 163 -6.75 -9.16 -43.67
C ALA A 163 -5.28 -8.76 -43.91
N PHE A 164 -5.01 -7.49 -44.19
CA PHE A 164 -3.65 -6.96 -44.32
C PHE A 164 -2.86 -7.08 -43.01
N ALA A 165 -3.46 -6.72 -41.87
CA ALA A 165 -2.83 -6.88 -40.56
C ALA A 165 -2.49 -8.35 -40.25
N THR A 166 -3.33 -9.29 -40.70
CA THR A 166 -3.07 -10.74 -40.59
C THR A 166 -1.85 -11.17 -41.40
N VAL A 167 -1.68 -10.63 -42.62
CA VAL A 167 -0.50 -10.89 -43.46
C VAL A 167 0.77 -10.33 -42.81
N VAL A 168 0.72 -9.08 -42.30
CA VAL A 168 1.85 -8.47 -41.59
C VAL A 168 2.24 -9.29 -40.36
N ASN A 169 1.25 -9.74 -39.58
CA ASN A 169 1.48 -10.61 -38.42
C ASN A 169 2.07 -11.97 -38.82
N PHE A 170 1.62 -12.56 -39.94
CA PHE A 170 2.17 -13.82 -40.47
C PHE A 170 3.66 -13.71 -40.82
N TRP A 171 4.14 -12.58 -41.37
CA TRP A 171 5.55 -12.43 -41.77
C TRP A 171 6.46 -11.87 -40.67
N LEU A 172 6.03 -10.80 -40.00
CA LEU A 172 6.85 -10.11 -39.00
C LEU A 172 6.65 -10.68 -37.58
N GLY A 173 5.53 -11.37 -37.36
CA GLY A 173 5.10 -11.81 -36.03
C GLY A 173 4.66 -10.64 -35.17
N SER A 174 4.02 -10.92 -34.04
CA SER A 174 3.97 -9.96 -32.94
C SER A 174 5.42 -9.74 -32.52
N SER A 175 6.01 -8.64 -32.98
CA SER A 175 7.45 -8.34 -32.99
C SER A 175 8.23 -8.73 -31.71
N SER A 176 9.53 -8.99 -31.84
CA SER A 176 10.50 -9.28 -30.76
C SER A 176 10.36 -8.46 -29.47
N GLY A 177 9.76 -7.27 -29.51
CA GLY A 177 9.44 -6.50 -28.30
C GLY A 177 8.43 -7.18 -27.35
N SER A 178 7.60 -8.12 -27.83
CA SER A 178 6.69 -8.86 -26.97
C SER A 178 7.40 -9.95 -26.18
N ARG A 179 8.40 -10.66 -26.73
CA ARG A 179 9.12 -11.71 -25.98
C ARG A 179 9.94 -11.14 -24.81
N ASP A 180 10.49 -9.94 -24.98
CA ASP A 180 11.18 -9.21 -23.90
C ASP A 180 10.21 -8.65 -22.86
N LYS A 181 9.03 -8.15 -23.31
CA LYS A 181 7.93 -7.75 -22.41
C LYS A 181 7.31 -8.94 -21.70
N ASP A 182 7.16 -10.09 -22.34
CA ASP A 182 6.67 -11.35 -21.77
C ASP A 182 7.68 -11.89 -20.76
N GLY A 183 8.98 -11.85 -21.08
CA GLY A 183 10.03 -12.17 -20.13
C GLY A 183 10.07 -11.20 -18.94
N ALA A 184 9.76 -9.92 -19.14
CA ALA A 184 9.69 -8.93 -18.07
C ALA A 184 8.41 -9.04 -17.23
N VAL A 185 7.25 -9.29 -17.85
CA VAL A 185 5.95 -9.49 -17.21
C VAL A 185 5.92 -10.82 -16.47
N LEU A 186 6.46 -11.90 -17.05
CA LEU A 186 6.59 -13.20 -16.39
C LEU A 186 7.57 -13.11 -15.21
N ARG A 187 8.68 -12.35 -15.33
CA ARG A 187 9.58 -12.06 -14.20
C ARG A 187 8.93 -11.19 -13.13
N LEU A 188 8.16 -10.18 -13.51
CA LEU A 188 7.39 -9.37 -12.57
C LEU A 188 6.30 -10.21 -11.89
N GLN A 189 5.65 -11.12 -12.61
CA GLN A 189 4.64 -12.04 -12.09
C GLN A 189 5.23 -13.09 -11.17
N THR A 190 6.36 -13.72 -11.49
CA THR A 190 7.03 -14.65 -10.57
C THR A 190 7.57 -13.93 -9.34
N THR A 191 8.04 -12.70 -9.49
CA THR A 191 8.46 -11.88 -8.35
C THR A 191 7.26 -11.46 -7.48
N GLN A 192 6.13 -11.08 -8.08
CA GLN A 192 4.91 -10.71 -7.34
C GLN A 192 4.21 -11.90 -6.70
N ALA A 193 4.05 -13.03 -7.39
CA ALA A 193 3.48 -14.25 -6.84
C ALA A 193 4.36 -14.80 -5.70
N GLY A 194 5.68 -14.76 -5.86
CA GLY A 194 6.63 -15.05 -4.80
C GLY A 194 6.50 -14.11 -3.61
N HIS A 195 6.28 -12.81 -3.84
CA HIS A 195 6.02 -11.84 -2.77
C HIS A 195 4.69 -12.13 -2.04
N THR A 196 3.63 -12.53 -2.73
CA THR A 196 2.34 -12.84 -2.11
C THR A 196 2.40 -14.14 -1.30
N ASP A 197 3.06 -15.18 -1.82
CA ASP A 197 3.31 -16.42 -1.08
C ASP A 197 4.25 -16.19 0.10
N GLN A 198 5.29 -15.37 -0.07
CA GLN A 198 6.21 -15.01 1.00
C GLN A 198 5.51 -14.14 2.07
N LEU A 199 4.56 -13.28 1.68
CA LEU A 199 3.68 -12.53 2.58
C LEU A 199 2.72 -13.46 3.32
N LEU A 200 2.08 -14.41 2.64
CA LEU A 200 1.20 -15.39 3.27
C LEU A 200 1.99 -16.29 4.23
N GLN A 201 3.19 -16.72 3.86
CA GLN A 201 4.08 -17.50 4.73
C GLN A 201 4.60 -16.67 5.91
N THR A 202 4.92 -15.39 5.73
CA THR A 202 5.31 -14.52 6.86
C THR A 202 4.12 -14.21 7.76
N LEU A 203 2.93 -13.99 7.22
CA LEU A 203 1.72 -13.80 8.01
C LEU A 203 1.35 -15.07 8.78
N GLN A 204 1.45 -16.24 8.15
CA GLN A 204 1.25 -17.53 8.82
C GLN A 204 2.33 -17.81 9.85
N ALA A 205 3.60 -17.53 9.56
CA ALA A 205 4.71 -17.69 10.50
C ALA A 205 4.61 -16.71 11.69
N VAL A 206 4.17 -15.47 11.46
CA VAL A 206 3.90 -14.47 12.52
C VAL A 206 2.71 -14.89 13.36
N GLN A 207 1.66 -15.45 12.75
CA GLN A 207 0.50 -15.93 13.48
C GLN A 207 0.81 -17.21 14.28
N GLN A 208 1.59 -18.14 13.71
CA GLN A 208 2.10 -19.31 14.40
C GLN A 208 3.07 -18.91 15.52
N SER A 209 3.96 -17.94 15.28
CA SER A 209 4.86 -17.44 16.32
C SER A 209 4.09 -16.71 17.41
N HIS A 210 3.00 -15.99 17.10
CA HIS A 210 2.12 -15.41 18.11
C HIS A 210 1.41 -16.49 18.93
N VAL A 211 0.90 -17.54 18.29
CA VAL A 211 0.25 -18.67 18.99
C VAL A 211 1.26 -19.39 19.88
N GLU A 212 2.48 -19.61 19.40
CA GLU A 212 3.54 -20.29 20.13
C GLU A 212 4.10 -19.40 21.25
N GLN A 213 4.28 -18.09 21.03
CA GLN A 213 4.63 -17.12 22.07
C GLN A 213 3.53 -16.98 23.12
N THR A 214 2.26 -16.99 22.71
CA THR A 214 1.12 -16.94 23.66
C THR A 214 1.05 -18.23 24.48
N ARG A 215 1.25 -19.39 23.85
CA ARG A 215 1.33 -20.69 24.53
C ARG A 215 2.52 -20.75 25.50
N THR A 216 3.69 -20.30 25.07
CA THR A 216 4.91 -20.24 25.90
C THR A 216 4.77 -19.22 27.02
N ALA A 217 4.09 -18.09 26.81
CA ALA A 217 3.77 -17.12 27.83
C ALA A 217 2.75 -17.67 28.85
N ILE A 218 1.74 -18.42 28.40
CA ILE A 218 0.80 -19.10 29.29
C ILE A 218 1.51 -20.18 30.12
N ASP A 219 2.39 -20.97 29.51
CA ASP A 219 3.16 -22.00 30.21
C ASP A 219 4.23 -21.37 31.15
N ALA A 220 4.81 -20.23 30.78
CA ALA A 220 5.70 -19.43 31.63
C ALA A 220 4.96 -18.73 32.79
N LEU A 221 3.75 -18.22 32.57
CA LEU A 221 2.89 -17.70 33.64
C LEU A 221 2.50 -18.81 34.62
N ARG A 222 2.27 -20.03 34.11
CA ARG A 222 1.96 -21.21 34.92
C ARG A 222 3.19 -21.70 35.71
N SER A 223 4.40 -21.55 35.17
CA SER A 223 5.65 -21.87 35.88
C SER A 223 6.07 -20.80 36.89
N VAL A 224 5.81 -19.51 36.60
CA VAL A 224 5.99 -18.38 37.52
C VAL A 224 5.01 -18.45 38.68
N ALA A 225 3.76 -18.86 38.45
CA ALA A 225 2.80 -19.13 39.51
C ALA A 225 3.21 -20.31 40.43
N ALA A 226 4.14 -21.16 39.99
CA ALA A 226 4.58 -22.37 40.68
C ALA A 226 5.95 -22.23 41.39
N SER A 227 6.62 -21.08 41.35
CA SER A 227 7.93 -20.90 42.01
C SER A 227 8.08 -19.51 42.65
N PRO A 228 8.29 -19.42 43.98
CA PRO A 228 8.57 -18.16 44.64
C PRO A 228 10.06 -17.82 44.49
N GLY A 229 10.33 -16.73 43.77
CA GLY A 229 11.64 -16.07 43.75
C GLY A 229 12.55 -16.50 42.60
N THR A 230 12.75 -15.55 41.67
CA THR A 230 13.90 -15.32 40.76
C THR A 230 13.40 -14.87 39.39
N GLN A 231 13.66 -13.60 39.02
CA GLN A 231 13.27 -13.00 37.74
C GLN A 231 14.28 -13.30 36.62
N PRO A 232 13.82 -13.66 35.41
CA PRO A 232 14.59 -13.57 34.17
C PRO A 232 14.16 -12.37 33.28
N SER A 233 15.14 -11.85 32.51
CA SER A 233 15.15 -10.66 31.65
C SER A 233 14.04 -10.55 30.57
N ALA A 234 13.47 -9.34 30.40
CA ALA A 234 12.24 -9.02 29.67
C ALA A 234 12.37 -8.64 28.17
N PRO A 235 11.30 -8.81 27.34
CA PRO A 235 11.22 -8.43 25.92
C PRO A 235 10.49 -7.10 25.65
N ALA A 236 10.85 -6.38 24.57
CA ALA A 236 10.15 -5.30 23.80
C ALA A 236 9.44 -4.10 24.51
N THR A 237 9.18 -4.13 25.81
CA THR A 237 8.56 -3.03 26.56
C THR A 237 9.55 -1.88 26.84
N ASP A 238 10.85 -2.10 26.61
CA ASP A 238 11.92 -1.18 27.05
C ASP A 238 12.29 -0.09 26.02
N ALA A 239 12.23 -0.35 24.70
CA ALA A 239 12.74 0.61 23.70
C ALA A 239 11.97 1.94 23.68
N PHE A 240 10.64 1.88 23.60
CA PHE A 240 9.81 3.08 23.66
C PHE A 240 9.92 3.78 25.01
N ALA A 241 9.91 3.01 26.11
CA ALA A 241 10.01 3.57 27.46
C ALA A 241 11.32 4.36 27.66
N ARG A 242 12.45 3.82 27.18
CA ARG A 242 13.75 4.52 27.17
C ARG A 242 13.70 5.78 26.31
N CYS A 243 13.16 5.71 25.09
CA CYS A 243 13.14 6.85 24.18
C CYS A 243 12.22 7.97 24.65
N VAL A 244 11.01 7.63 25.10
CA VAL A 244 10.03 8.62 25.58
C VAL A 244 10.49 9.27 26.88
N ALA A 245 11.23 8.57 27.74
CA ALA A 245 11.83 9.17 28.93
C ALA A 245 12.85 10.26 28.56
N VAL A 246 13.70 10.03 27.55
CA VAL A 246 14.66 11.03 27.07
C VAL A 246 13.92 12.22 26.47
N THR A 247 12.99 11.99 25.55
CA THR A 247 12.20 13.07 24.91
C THR A 247 11.44 13.90 25.95
N LEU A 248 10.71 13.27 26.87
CA LEU A 248 9.95 13.98 27.91
C LEU A 248 10.84 14.72 28.92
N SER A 249 12.09 14.30 29.11
CA SER A 249 13.03 15.05 29.97
C SER A 249 13.40 16.43 29.39
N GLN A 250 13.26 16.59 28.07
CA GLN A 250 13.50 17.83 27.35
C GLN A 250 12.23 18.68 27.24
N GLU A 251 11.06 18.08 27.43
CA GLU A 251 9.79 18.80 27.42
C GLU A 251 9.60 19.52 28.76
N GLY A 252 9.29 20.82 28.69
CA GLY A 252 8.98 21.62 29.86
C GLY A 252 7.63 21.24 30.50
N GLY A 253 7.32 21.87 31.63
CA GLY A 253 5.99 21.82 32.23
C GLY A 253 4.96 22.64 31.43
N TYR A 254 3.80 22.89 32.04
CA TYR A 254 2.73 23.69 31.42
C TYR A 254 3.22 25.09 30.99
N VAL A 255 3.02 25.42 29.72
CA VAL A 255 3.25 26.74 29.13
C VAL A 255 1.97 27.22 28.46
N ASP A 256 1.62 28.48 28.68
CA ASP A 256 0.47 29.15 28.07
C ASP A 256 0.90 30.56 27.67
N ASP A 257 1.46 30.73 26.45
CA ASP A 257 1.78 32.05 25.92
C ASP A 257 0.50 32.67 25.34
N PRO A 258 0.06 33.86 25.81
CA PRO A 258 -1.13 34.54 25.29
C PRO A 258 -1.06 34.89 23.79
N ARG A 259 0.11 34.82 23.16
CA ARG A 259 0.36 35.19 21.75
C ARG A 259 0.51 33.98 20.84
N ASP A 260 0.53 32.76 21.38
CA ASP A 260 0.71 31.53 20.60
C ASP A 260 -0.64 30.92 20.19
N PRO A 261 -0.95 30.81 18.87
CA PRO A 261 -2.15 30.12 18.39
C PRO A 261 -2.20 28.63 18.77
N GLY A 262 -1.07 28.00 19.10
CA GLY A 262 -0.99 26.64 19.65
C GLY A 262 -1.56 26.51 21.08
N GLY A 263 -1.63 27.63 21.81
CA GLY A 263 -2.23 27.74 23.13
C GLY A 263 -1.53 26.92 24.23
N ALA A 264 -2.28 26.66 25.30
CA ALA A 264 -1.85 25.82 26.42
C ALA A 264 -1.18 24.53 25.93
N THR A 265 0.04 24.28 26.40
CA THR A 265 0.85 23.10 26.10
C THR A 265 1.39 22.53 27.41
N ASN A 266 1.31 21.21 27.58
CA ASN A 266 1.88 20.52 28.74
C ASN A 266 2.51 19.21 28.28
N LEU A 267 3.69 18.86 28.82
CA LEU A 267 4.42 17.65 28.41
C LEU A 267 4.64 17.57 26.88
N GLY A 268 4.81 18.72 26.22
CA GLY A 268 4.94 18.81 24.76
C GLY A 268 3.64 18.57 23.96
N ILE A 269 2.50 18.33 24.62
CA ILE A 269 1.19 18.12 23.99
C ILE A 269 0.41 19.43 23.97
N THR A 270 0.07 19.90 22.78
CA THR A 270 -0.75 21.10 22.59
C THR A 270 -2.23 20.82 22.85
N ARG A 271 -3.00 21.87 23.15
CA ARG A 271 -4.47 21.79 23.24
C ARG A 271 -5.09 21.14 22.00
N ALA A 272 -4.61 21.48 20.80
CA ALA A 272 -5.12 20.93 19.55
C ALA A 272 -4.86 19.42 19.44
N THR A 273 -3.66 18.98 19.81
CA THR A 273 -3.29 17.55 19.84
C THR A 273 -4.15 16.78 20.84
N LEU A 274 -4.35 17.33 22.05
CA LEU A 274 -5.17 16.69 23.08
C LEU A 274 -6.65 16.64 22.68
N SER A 275 -7.18 17.71 22.08
CA SER A 275 -8.56 17.72 21.56
C SER A 275 -8.76 16.65 20.50
N ALA A 276 -7.82 16.55 19.56
CA ALA A 276 -7.87 15.55 18.50
C ALA A 276 -7.78 14.12 19.06
N TRP A 277 -6.93 13.89 20.08
CA TRP A 277 -6.79 12.60 20.76
C TRP A 277 -8.08 12.18 21.47
N ARG A 278 -8.71 13.09 22.22
CA ARG A 278 -9.94 12.81 22.97
C ARG A 278 -11.21 12.86 22.10
N GLY A 279 -11.11 13.33 20.86
CA GLY A 279 -12.24 13.48 19.95
C GLY A 279 -13.24 14.58 20.36
N GLN A 280 -12.83 15.51 21.22
CA GLN A 280 -13.66 16.62 21.70
C GLN A 280 -12.79 17.85 21.99
N GLU A 281 -13.40 19.04 22.01
CA GLU A 281 -12.67 20.25 22.40
C GLU A 281 -12.27 20.18 23.88
N VAL A 282 -10.98 20.36 24.16
CA VAL A 282 -10.47 20.44 25.54
C VAL A 282 -10.16 21.89 25.97
N GLY A 283 -10.41 22.15 27.25
CA GLY A 283 -10.05 23.39 27.93
C GLY A 283 -8.56 23.47 28.31
N LYS A 284 -8.11 24.68 28.67
CA LYS A 284 -6.73 24.89 29.15
C LYS A 284 -6.42 24.14 30.45
N ASP A 285 -7.41 24.04 31.34
CA ASP A 285 -7.28 23.32 32.61
C ASP A 285 -7.07 21.82 32.40
N GLU A 286 -7.70 21.25 31.38
CA GLU A 286 -7.50 19.84 31.01
C GLU A 286 -6.11 19.60 30.44
N VAL A 287 -5.56 20.52 29.66
CA VAL A 287 -4.16 20.45 29.20
C VAL A 287 -3.21 20.55 30.40
N ARG A 288 -3.49 21.45 31.35
CA ARG A 288 -2.71 21.58 32.59
C ARG A 288 -2.78 20.32 33.45
N ALA A 289 -3.93 19.65 33.49
CA ALA A 289 -4.15 18.42 34.24
C ALA A 289 -3.82 17.13 33.45
N LEU A 290 -3.22 17.23 32.26
CA LEU A 290 -2.88 16.09 31.41
C LEU A 290 -2.01 15.08 32.19
N PRO A 291 -2.50 13.85 32.42
CA PRO A 291 -1.71 12.80 33.06
C PRO A 291 -0.52 12.41 32.19
N ARG A 292 0.60 12.10 32.83
CA ARG A 292 1.82 11.70 32.12
C ARG A 292 1.59 10.42 31.31
N GLU A 293 0.79 9.51 31.82
CA GLU A 293 0.44 8.24 31.18
C GLU A 293 -0.32 8.48 29.87
N GLU A 294 -1.26 9.42 29.86
CA GLU A 294 -2.00 9.79 28.64
C GLU A 294 -1.08 10.46 27.61
N ALA A 295 -0.20 11.36 28.06
CA ALA A 295 0.80 11.96 27.18
C ALA A 295 1.72 10.90 26.53
N VAL A 296 2.17 9.91 27.31
CA VAL A 296 2.98 8.80 26.81
C VAL A 296 2.25 7.99 25.74
N GLU A 297 0.95 7.72 25.90
CA GLU A 297 0.17 7.02 24.88
C GLU A 297 -0.02 7.87 23.61
N ILE A 298 -0.21 9.18 23.74
CA ILE A 298 -0.20 10.11 22.60
C ILE A 298 1.15 10.04 21.87
N TYR A 299 2.27 10.05 22.60
CA TYR A 299 3.61 9.91 22.02
C TYR A 299 3.77 8.60 21.24
N ARG A 300 3.27 7.50 21.83
CA ARG A 300 3.30 6.17 21.20
C ARG A 300 2.49 6.16 19.90
N ALA A 301 1.25 6.63 19.96
CA ALA A 301 0.30 6.55 18.85
C ALA A 301 0.64 7.51 17.70
N ASN A 302 1.01 8.75 18.02
CA ASN A 302 1.15 9.80 17.00
C ASN A 302 2.57 9.91 16.42
N TYR A 303 3.58 9.39 17.12
CA TYR A 303 4.97 9.59 16.70
C TYR A 303 5.76 8.28 16.60
N TRP A 304 5.73 7.44 17.63
CA TRP A 304 6.51 6.19 17.65
C TRP A 304 6.03 5.16 16.63
N LEU A 305 4.73 4.85 16.65
CA LEU A 305 4.14 3.85 15.74
C LEU A 305 4.15 4.30 14.27
N PRO A 306 3.77 5.54 13.91
CA PRO A 306 3.76 5.97 12.51
C PRO A 306 5.16 6.04 11.89
N ALA A 307 6.19 6.35 12.68
CA ALA A 307 7.58 6.30 12.23
C ALA A 307 8.17 4.87 12.28
N ARG A 308 7.44 3.88 12.83
CA ARG A 308 7.93 2.52 13.09
C ARG A 308 9.27 2.48 13.83
N CYS A 309 9.45 3.36 14.83
CA CYS A 309 10.72 3.46 15.56
C CYS A 309 11.10 2.15 16.26
N GLY A 310 10.12 1.33 16.69
CA GLY A 310 10.37 0.04 17.32
C GLY A 310 11.02 -1.02 16.43
N ASP A 311 11.05 -0.80 15.11
CA ASP A 311 11.72 -1.68 14.15
C ASP A 311 13.17 -1.24 13.85
N MET A 312 13.62 -0.13 14.44
CA MET A 312 14.95 0.45 14.21
C MET A 312 15.95 -0.01 15.28
N PRO A 313 17.26 -0.01 14.96
CA PRO A 313 18.30 -0.21 15.97
C PRO A 313 18.25 0.87 17.06
N ALA A 314 18.70 0.51 18.26
CA ALA A 314 18.82 1.44 19.38
C ALA A 314 19.66 2.68 19.01
N GLY A 315 19.32 3.83 19.58
CA GLY A 315 19.92 5.12 19.26
C GLY A 315 19.35 5.74 17.98
N ILE A 316 19.18 4.98 16.90
CA ILE A 316 18.51 5.45 15.69
C ILE A 316 17.02 5.64 15.95
N ASP A 317 16.40 4.71 16.68
CA ASP A 317 15.01 4.79 17.16
C ASP A 317 14.74 6.11 17.91
N LEU A 318 15.61 6.48 18.84
CA LEU A 318 15.54 7.73 19.61
C LEU A 318 15.72 8.96 18.71
N MET A 319 16.73 8.96 17.83
CA MET A 319 16.99 10.09 16.92
C MET A 319 15.80 10.38 16.01
N VAL A 320 15.20 9.33 15.44
CA VAL A 320 14.04 9.45 14.54
C VAL A 320 12.78 9.81 15.34
N PHE A 321 12.56 9.20 16.49
CA PHE A 321 11.41 9.47 17.35
C PHE A 321 11.39 10.94 17.81
N ASP A 322 12.48 11.43 18.41
CA ASP A 322 12.55 12.81 18.90
C ASP A 322 12.49 13.84 17.76
N CYS A 323 13.09 13.52 16.60
CA CYS A 323 12.91 14.34 15.41
C CYS A 323 11.45 14.36 14.93
N GLY A 324 10.77 13.21 15.00
CA GLY A 324 9.36 13.05 14.64
C GLY A 324 8.44 13.89 15.51
N VAL A 325 8.73 14.01 16.80
CA VAL A 325 8.00 14.87 17.73
C VAL A 325 8.04 16.35 17.31
N ASN A 326 9.22 16.84 16.91
CA ASN A 326 9.38 18.25 16.56
C ASN A 326 9.02 18.61 15.12
N ALA A 327 9.30 17.70 14.16
CA ALA A 327 9.21 17.99 12.73
C ALA A 327 8.17 17.12 11.98
N GLY A 328 7.49 16.23 12.71
CA GLY A 328 6.55 15.25 12.18
C GLY A 328 7.23 13.91 11.81
N PRO A 329 6.57 12.76 12.06
CA PRO A 329 7.13 11.42 11.80
C PRO A 329 7.63 11.23 10.37
N ARG A 330 6.83 11.67 9.38
CA ARG A 330 7.18 11.53 7.97
C ARG A 330 8.44 12.31 7.59
N THR A 331 8.63 13.50 8.16
CA THR A 331 9.82 14.33 7.91
C THR A 331 11.08 13.65 8.47
N ALA A 332 10.98 13.11 9.69
CA ALA A 332 12.08 12.38 10.32
C ALA A 332 12.47 11.12 9.52
N VAL A 333 11.49 10.35 9.05
CA VAL A 333 11.74 9.16 8.22
C VAL A 333 12.37 9.53 6.89
N ARG A 334 11.92 10.60 6.22
CA ARG A 334 12.56 11.07 4.96
C ARG A 334 14.01 11.47 5.15
N MET A 335 14.31 12.14 6.26
CA MET A 335 15.69 12.50 6.62
C MET A 335 16.56 11.25 6.79
N LEU A 336 16.05 10.23 7.49
CA LEU A 336 16.72 8.93 7.60
C LEU A 336 16.96 8.28 6.24
N GLN A 337 15.92 8.20 5.40
CA GLN A 337 16.00 7.57 4.07
C GLN A 337 17.03 8.24 3.16
N ARG A 338 17.10 9.58 3.18
CA ARG A 338 18.11 10.35 2.47
C ARG A 338 19.53 9.93 2.85
N LEU A 339 19.79 9.83 4.15
CA LEU A 339 21.10 9.43 4.68
C LEU A 339 21.45 7.97 4.35
N LEU A 340 20.44 7.10 4.25
CA LEU A 340 20.61 5.70 3.86
C LEU A 340 20.73 5.51 2.33
N GLY A 341 20.49 6.55 1.52
CA GLY A 341 20.51 6.46 0.07
C GLY A 341 19.37 5.61 -0.53
N VAL A 342 18.22 5.55 0.16
CA VAL A 342 17.01 4.84 -0.30
C VAL A 342 15.92 5.85 -0.68
N PRO A 343 14.86 5.44 -1.41
CA PRO A 343 13.77 6.35 -1.77
C PRO A 343 13.14 7.06 -0.55
N GLU A 344 12.98 8.39 -0.63
CA GLU A 344 12.47 9.25 0.44
C GLU A 344 10.93 9.30 0.50
N ASP A 345 10.27 8.14 0.52
CA ASP A 345 8.80 8.05 0.54
C ASP A 345 8.19 8.44 1.92
N GLY A 346 9.01 8.48 2.97
CA GLY A 346 8.62 8.79 4.34
C GLY A 346 7.93 7.64 5.06
N SER A 347 8.08 6.41 4.56
CA SER A 347 7.54 5.17 5.12
C SER A 347 8.66 4.17 5.39
N VAL A 348 8.70 3.60 6.59
CA VAL A 348 9.69 2.57 6.94
C VAL A 348 9.23 1.22 6.43
N GLY A 349 9.69 0.85 5.23
CA GLY A 349 9.45 -0.45 4.60
C GLY A 349 10.67 -1.38 4.63
N PRO A 350 10.57 -2.58 4.02
CA PRO A 350 11.66 -3.55 3.98
C PRO A 350 12.98 -3.00 3.41
N VAL A 351 12.92 -2.09 2.43
CA VAL A 351 14.10 -1.45 1.84
C VAL A 351 14.83 -0.59 2.87
N THR A 352 14.11 0.27 3.59
CA THR A 352 14.67 1.11 4.67
C THR A 352 15.27 0.24 5.79
N LEU A 353 14.54 -0.80 6.22
CA LEU A 353 15.01 -1.72 7.26
C LEU A 353 16.26 -2.52 6.83
N ALA A 354 16.33 -2.95 5.58
CA ALA A 354 17.52 -3.63 5.05
C ALA A 354 18.73 -2.70 4.99
N ALA A 355 18.55 -1.43 4.61
CA ALA A 355 19.60 -0.43 4.62
C ALA A 355 20.09 -0.13 6.06
N LEU A 356 19.16 0.02 7.02
CA LEU A 356 19.47 0.21 8.44
C LEU A 356 20.35 -0.90 9.01
N ARG A 357 20.07 -2.17 8.68
CA ARG A 357 20.88 -3.31 9.15
C ARG A 357 22.33 -3.29 8.67
N ARG A 358 22.62 -2.55 7.60
CA ARG A 358 23.96 -2.45 6.99
C ARG A 358 24.67 -1.15 7.35
N ALA A 359 23.99 -0.21 8.00
CA ALA A 359 24.53 1.10 8.32
C ALA A 359 25.44 1.03 9.55
N ASP A 360 26.49 1.86 9.56
CA ASP A 360 27.21 2.18 10.80
C ASP A 360 26.28 3.02 11.70
N ALA A 361 25.78 2.42 12.77
CA ALA A 361 24.80 3.05 13.64
C ALA A 361 25.34 4.34 14.30
N ALA A 362 26.60 4.33 14.74
CA ALA A 362 27.21 5.51 15.37
C ALA A 362 27.41 6.65 14.36
N GLY A 363 27.88 6.32 13.15
CA GLY A 363 27.97 7.25 12.04
C GLY A 363 26.61 7.83 11.65
N LEU A 364 25.58 6.99 11.58
CA LEU A 364 24.23 7.40 11.21
C LEU A 364 23.58 8.29 12.26
N VAL A 365 23.79 8.04 13.56
CA VAL A 365 23.33 8.93 14.64
C VAL A 365 23.93 10.34 14.49
N ARG A 366 25.24 10.46 14.28
CA ARG A 366 25.91 11.76 14.03
C ARG A 366 25.41 12.45 12.76
N ALA A 367 25.17 11.67 11.71
CA ALA A 367 24.65 12.18 10.45
C ALA A 367 23.20 12.69 10.60
N LEU A 368 22.35 11.98 11.36
CA LEU A 368 21.00 12.41 11.69
C LEU A 368 21.00 13.70 12.52
N ALA A 369 21.89 13.82 13.51
CA ALA A 369 22.03 15.04 14.31
C ALA A 369 22.39 16.25 13.43
N SER A 370 23.37 16.07 12.54
CA SER A 370 23.79 17.12 11.60
C SER A 370 22.67 17.51 10.63
N ALA A 371 22.03 16.52 9.99
CA ALA A 371 20.92 16.75 9.07
C ALA A 371 19.72 17.44 9.73
N ARG A 372 19.47 17.13 11.01
CA ARG A 372 18.41 17.78 11.80
C ARG A 372 18.73 19.24 12.13
N ILE A 373 19.98 19.55 12.46
CA ILE A 373 20.41 20.95 12.66
C ILE A 373 20.28 21.74 11.36
N ASP A 374 20.69 21.16 10.22
CA ASP A 374 20.56 21.83 8.92
C ASP A 374 19.08 22.05 8.53
N TYR A 375 18.21 21.09 8.83
CA TYR A 375 16.77 21.29 8.70
C TYR A 375 16.27 22.46 9.55
N TYR A 376 16.66 22.53 10.84
CA TYR A 376 16.24 23.62 11.72
C TYR A 376 16.77 24.99 11.30
N ARG A 377 18.00 25.07 10.75
CA ARG A 377 18.55 26.30 10.18
C ARG A 377 17.72 26.85 9.01
N SER A 378 17.01 25.98 8.30
CA SER A 378 16.14 26.38 7.19
C SER A 378 14.81 26.98 7.63
N LEU A 379 14.45 26.86 8.92
CA LEU A 379 13.16 27.33 9.44
C LEU A 379 13.21 28.82 9.81
N PRO A 380 12.12 29.58 9.57
CA PRO A 380 12.06 31.02 9.90
C PRO A 380 12.35 31.36 11.37
N GLY A 381 12.06 30.44 12.30
CA GLY A 381 12.28 30.63 13.74
C GLY A 381 13.72 30.44 14.22
N TRP A 382 14.67 30.10 13.34
CA TRP A 382 16.06 29.79 13.74
C TRP A 382 16.73 30.92 14.52
N ALA A 383 16.53 32.18 14.12
CA ALA A 383 17.14 33.32 14.80
C ALA A 383 16.72 33.43 16.27
N THR A 384 15.52 32.98 16.61
CA THR A 384 14.95 33.07 17.96
C THR A 384 15.18 31.80 18.77
N PHE A 385 15.01 30.62 18.16
CA PHE A 385 14.97 29.34 18.88
C PHE A 385 16.15 28.41 18.58
N GLY A 386 17.04 28.78 17.64
CA GLY A 386 18.09 27.92 17.12
C GLY A 386 19.04 27.37 18.19
N THR A 387 19.37 28.17 19.21
CA THR A 387 20.19 27.71 20.35
C THR A 387 19.50 26.58 21.12
N GLY A 388 18.20 26.71 21.40
CA GLY A 388 17.42 25.68 22.10
C GLY A 388 17.31 24.40 21.28
N TRP A 389 16.99 24.52 19.99
CA TRP A 389 16.93 23.38 19.08
C TRP A 389 18.28 22.66 18.96
N THR A 390 19.38 23.40 18.86
CA THR A 390 20.74 22.83 18.78
C THR A 390 21.10 22.07 20.07
N ASN A 391 20.77 22.64 21.23
CA ASN A 391 21.04 21.99 22.51
C ASN A 391 20.24 20.70 22.68
N ARG A 392 18.96 20.68 22.27
CA ARG A 392 18.14 19.47 22.26
C ARG A 392 18.75 18.39 21.36
N VAL A 393 19.14 18.74 20.13
CA VAL A 393 19.75 17.77 19.20
C VAL A 393 21.02 17.17 19.80
N ARG A 394 21.90 17.99 20.38
CA ARG A 394 23.13 17.50 21.03
C ARG A 394 22.84 16.56 22.20
N HIS A 395 21.85 16.90 23.04
CA HIS A 395 21.46 16.04 24.15
C HIS A 395 20.95 14.68 23.68
N VAL A 396 20.08 14.68 22.66
CA VAL A 396 19.51 13.46 22.09
C VAL A 396 20.58 12.63 21.37
N GLU A 397 21.50 13.27 20.64
CA GLU A 397 22.65 12.61 20.03
C GLU A 397 23.53 11.91 21.07
N GLN A 398 23.84 12.59 22.18
CA GLN A 398 24.62 12.01 23.27
C GLN A 398 23.88 10.82 23.91
N ALA A 399 22.58 10.96 24.19
CA ALA A 399 21.77 9.87 24.74
C ALA A 399 21.69 8.68 23.78
N ALA A 400 21.51 8.92 22.48
CA ALA A 400 21.50 7.90 21.44
C ALA A 400 22.85 7.17 21.34
N GLY A 401 23.96 7.91 21.45
CA GLY A 401 25.31 7.34 21.44
C GLY A 401 25.59 6.42 22.63
N LEU A 402 24.94 6.62 23.79
CA LEU A 402 25.02 5.74 24.95
C LEU A 402 24.18 4.46 24.83
N MET A 403 23.30 4.39 23.81
CA MET A 403 22.46 3.21 23.54
C MET A 403 23.09 2.25 22.51
N LEU A 404 24.17 2.66 21.87
CA LEU A 404 24.96 1.88 20.92
C LEU A 404 26.08 1.13 21.64
#